data_AF-A0A5C7PIU2-F1
#
_entry.id   AF-A0A5C7PIU2-F1
#
_cell.length_a   1.000
_cell.length_b   1.000
_cell.length_c   1.000
_cell.angle_alpha   90.00
_cell.angle_beta   90.00
_cell.angle_gamma   90.00
#
_symmetry.space_group_name_H-M   'P 1'
#
loop_
_entity.id
_entity.type
_entity.pdbx_description
1 polymer ?
#
loop_
_entity_poly.entity_id
_entity_poly.type
_entity_poly.pdbx_seq_one_letter_code
_entity_poly.pdbx_strand_id
1 'polypeptide(L)'
;MRINPDPNLPTNAPSEWLARLSIVLKDRLSVIANQLNNVSSGRAVAYDLFSAAPTAGTWQQGDYVKNSAPVEAGIVGSKYVIKGWICVSAGTPGTWVDDRALTGN
;
A
#
# COMPACT_ATOMS: atom_id res chain seq x y z
N MET A 1 5.30 13.16 -16.78
CA MET A 1 6.72 13.40 -16.46
C MET A 1 7.18 12.24 -15.60
N ARG A 2 8.22 11.49 -16.01
CA ARG A 2 8.74 10.36 -15.24
C ARG A 2 9.97 10.82 -14.46
N ILE A 3 9.96 10.57 -13.16
CA ILE A 3 11.04 10.91 -12.23
C ILE A 3 11.89 9.66 -12.04
N ASN A 4 13.21 9.82 -11.90
CA ASN A 4 14.09 8.71 -11.58
C ASN A 4 13.76 8.16 -10.17
N PRO A 5 13.37 6.87 -10.04
CA PRO A 5 13.06 6.29 -8.74
C PRO A 5 14.30 6.02 -7.89
N ASP A 6 15.51 6.09 -8.44
CA ASP A 6 16.74 5.90 -7.68
C ASP A 6 17.38 7.27 -7.36
N PRO A 7 17.17 7.81 -6.15
CA PRO A 7 17.81 9.05 -5.75
C PRO A 7 19.32 8.78 -5.59
N ASN A 8 20.13 9.57 -6.29
CA ASN A 8 21.58 9.48 -6.26
C ASN A 8 22.14 10.09 -4.97
N LEU A 9 21.94 9.40 -3.84
CA LEU A 9 22.43 9.83 -2.53
C LEU A 9 23.89 9.40 -2.32
N PRO A 10 24.67 10.17 -1.52
CA PRO A 10 26.05 9.81 -1.20
C PRO A 10 26.16 8.44 -0.51
N THR A 11 27.05 7.59 -1.02
CA THR A 11 27.28 6.23 -0.53
C THR A 11 28.50 6.11 0.40
N ASN A 12 29.35 7.14 0.44
CA ASN A 12 30.58 7.22 1.24
C ASN A 12 30.35 7.97 2.56
N ALA A 13 29.34 7.56 3.34
CA ALA A 13 29.01 8.24 4.58
C ALA A 13 30.13 8.11 5.64
N PRO A 14 30.56 9.20 6.29
CA PRO A 14 31.68 9.20 7.23
C PRO A 14 31.35 8.62 8.61
N SER A 15 30.08 8.30 8.88
CA SER A 15 29.65 7.65 10.13
C SER A 15 28.54 6.63 9.87
N GLU A 16 28.38 5.66 10.77
CA GLU A 16 27.33 4.64 10.66
C GLU A 16 25.93 5.28 10.68
N TRP A 17 25.72 6.30 11.52
CA TRP A 17 24.46 7.03 11.57
C TRP A 17 24.14 7.69 10.23
N LEU A 18 25.11 8.38 9.60
CA LEU A 18 24.92 8.97 8.27
C LEU A 18 24.68 7.92 7.20
N ALA A 19 25.35 6.77 7.27
CA ALA A 19 25.11 5.65 6.36
C ALA A 19 23.67 5.14 6.46
N ARG A 20 23.18 4.93 7.69
CA ARG A 20 21.80 4.50 7.95
C ARG A 20 20.79 5.56 7.51
N LEU A 21 21.05 6.85 7.76
CA LEU A 21 20.18 7.94 7.29
C LEU A 21 20.11 7.97 5.76
N SER A 22 21.25 7.88 5.06
CA SER A 22 21.28 7.82 3.59
C SER A 22 20.49 6.64 3.04
N ILE A 23 20.56 5.47 3.67
CA ILE A 23 19.78 4.29 3.29
C ILE A 23 18.28 4.54 3.46
N VAL A 24 17.87 5.06 4.62
CA VAL A 24 16.44 5.34 4.91
C VAL A 24 15.90 6.42 3.97
N LEU A 25 16.66 7.48 3.72
CA LEU A 25 16.27 8.52 2.78
C LEU A 25 16.16 7.96 1.36
N LYS A 26 17.10 7.11 0.93
CA LYS A 26 17.05 6.45 -0.37
C LYS A 26 15.74 5.68 -0.52
N ASP A 27 15.45 4.81 0.44
CA ASP A 27 14.24 3.99 0.44
C ASP A 27 12.97 4.85 0.35
N ARG A 28 12.82 5.86 1.21
CA ARG A 28 11.62 6.71 1.24
C ARG A 28 11.44 7.54 -0.03
N LEU A 29 12.52 8.13 -0.53
CA LEU A 29 12.47 8.92 -1.77
C LEU A 29 12.17 8.03 -2.99
N SER A 30 12.69 6.79 -3.03
CA SER A 30 12.36 5.82 -4.07
C SER A 30 10.88 5.43 -4.07
N VAL A 31 10.30 5.19 -2.89
CA VAL A 31 8.86 4.89 -2.77
C VAL A 31 8.01 6.06 -3.29
N ILE A 32 8.33 7.30 -2.88
CA ILE A 32 7.61 8.50 -3.31
C ILE A 32 7.71 8.69 -4.84
N ALA A 33 8.91 8.55 -5.40
CA ALA A 33 9.11 8.68 -6.85
C ALA A 33 8.31 7.65 -7.65
N ASN A 34 8.23 6.41 -7.16
CA ASN A 34 7.41 5.36 -7.78
C ASN A 34 5.91 5.67 -7.71
N GLN A 35 5.41 6.14 -6.56
CA GLN A 35 4.02 6.56 -6.41
C GLN A 35 3.67 7.72 -7.36
N LEU A 36 4.52 8.74 -7.42
CA LEU A 36 4.32 9.89 -8.30
C LEU A 36 4.37 9.50 -9.79
N ASN A 37 5.27 8.60 -10.16
CA ASN A 37 5.31 8.04 -11.51
C ASN A 37 4.01 7.32 -11.88
N ASN A 38 3.45 6.53 -10.96
CA ASN A 38 2.16 5.85 -11.16
C ASN A 38 1.00 6.84 -11.32
N VAL A 39 0.95 7.89 -10.49
CA VAL A 39 -0.04 8.98 -10.60
C VAL A 39 0.07 9.69 -11.96
N SER A 40 1.28 10.07 -12.36
CA SER A 40 1.52 10.80 -13.61
C SER A 40 1.17 10.00 -14.88
N SER A 41 1.09 8.68 -14.77
CA SER A 41 0.76 7.74 -15.85
C SER A 41 -0.76 7.49 -15.97
N GLY A 42 -1.59 8.25 -15.25
CA GLY A 42 -3.05 8.09 -15.23
C GLY A 42 -3.55 6.98 -14.30
N ARG A 43 -2.65 6.34 -13.53
CA ARG A 43 -2.98 5.30 -12.54
C ARG A 43 -2.73 5.85 -11.13
N ALA A 44 -3.49 6.88 -10.76
CA ALA A 44 -3.51 7.36 -9.39
C ALA A 44 -4.28 6.36 -8.53
N VAL A 45 -3.56 5.44 -7.86
CA VAL A 45 -4.15 4.63 -6.79
C VAL A 45 -3.64 5.23 -5.49
N ALA A 46 -4.51 5.96 -4.78
CA ALA A 46 -4.23 6.50 -3.45
C ALA A 46 -4.36 5.43 -2.34
N TYR A 47 -4.36 4.16 -2.73
CA TYR A 47 -4.54 3.01 -1.85
C TYR A 47 -3.48 1.98 -2.21
N ASP A 48 -2.90 1.36 -1.20
CA ASP A 48 -2.10 0.16 -1.41
C ASP A 48 -2.99 -0.94 -2.03
N LEU A 49 -2.45 -1.65 -3.03
CA LEU A 49 -3.17 -2.69 -3.77
C LEU A 49 -2.66 -4.06 -3.37
N PHE A 50 -3.46 -4.82 -2.64
CA PHE A 50 -3.08 -6.15 -2.16
C PHE A 50 -4.08 -7.20 -2.64
N SER A 51 -3.65 -8.45 -2.75
CA SER A 51 -4.55 -9.59 -3.04
C SER A 51 -5.22 -10.16 -1.79
N ALA A 52 -4.78 -9.74 -0.59
CA ALA A 52 -5.32 -10.13 0.70
C ALA A 52 -5.08 -9.00 1.74
N ALA A 53 -5.76 -9.07 2.89
CA ALA A 53 -5.50 -8.17 4.00
C ALA A 53 -4.01 -8.18 4.40
N PRO A 54 -3.41 -7.02 4.75
CA PRO A 54 -2.02 -6.95 5.18
C PRO A 54 -1.69 -7.85 6.37
N THR A 55 -0.58 -8.59 6.25
CA THR A 55 -0.03 -9.46 7.31
C THR A 55 1.29 -8.93 7.90
N ALA A 56 1.83 -7.85 7.32
CA ALA A 56 3.03 -7.14 7.76
C ALA A 56 2.90 -5.63 7.53
N GLY A 57 3.89 -4.85 7.99
CA GLY A 57 3.88 -3.38 7.94
C GLY A 57 3.23 -2.78 9.19
N THR A 58 3.42 -1.48 9.42
CA THR A 58 2.79 -0.76 10.55
C THR A 58 1.67 0.10 10.01
N TRP A 59 0.47 -0.09 10.53
CA TRP A 59 -0.76 0.51 10.03
C TRP A 59 -1.54 1.19 11.14
N GLN A 60 -2.25 2.25 10.78
CA GLN A 60 -3.10 3.02 11.68
C GLN A 60 -4.58 2.68 11.44
N GLN A 61 -5.38 2.84 12.50
CA GLN A 61 -6.83 2.68 12.38
C GLN A 61 -7.38 3.66 11.31
N GLY A 62 -8.18 3.15 10.39
CA GLY A 62 -8.73 3.89 9.25
C GLY A 62 -7.94 3.74 7.95
N ASP A 63 -6.73 3.17 7.98
CA ASP A 63 -6.00 2.85 6.75
C ASP A 63 -6.79 1.87 5.88
N TYR A 64 -6.74 2.08 4.56
CA TYR A 64 -7.47 1.28 3.59
C TYR A 64 -6.54 0.70 2.52
N VAL A 65 -6.68 -0.61 2.31
CA VAL A 65 -5.98 -1.35 1.26
C VAL A 65 -6.99 -1.88 0.27
N LYS A 66 -6.86 -1.52 -1.00
CA LYS A 66 -7.80 -1.91 -2.04
C LYS A 66 -7.45 -3.32 -2.55
N ASN A 67 -8.47 -4.14 -2.79
CA ASN A 67 -8.30 -5.45 -3.40
C ASN A 67 -7.88 -5.30 -4.87
N SER A 68 -6.75 -5.88 -5.23
CA SER A 68 -6.19 -5.83 -6.58
C SER A 68 -6.87 -6.83 -7.54
N ALA A 69 -7.56 -7.83 -7.03
CA ALA A 69 -8.25 -8.87 -7.80
C ALA A 69 -9.62 -9.21 -7.16
N PRO A 70 -10.60 -8.29 -7.21
CA PRO A 70 -11.93 -8.55 -6.68
C PRO A 70 -12.62 -9.68 -7.45
N VAL A 71 -13.17 -10.66 -6.72
CA VAL A 71 -13.97 -11.76 -7.25
C VAL A 71 -15.32 -11.80 -6.54
N GLU A 72 -16.37 -12.21 -7.25
CA GLU A 72 -17.68 -12.46 -6.64
C GLU A 72 -17.63 -13.78 -5.87
N ALA A 73 -18.04 -13.74 -4.62
CA ALA A 73 -18.10 -14.87 -3.71
C ALA A 73 -19.48 -14.95 -3.05
N GLY A 74 -19.72 -16.01 -2.29
CA GLY A 74 -20.98 -16.25 -1.60
C GLY A 74 -21.94 -17.15 -2.36
N ILE A 75 -23.08 -17.43 -1.73
CA ILE A 75 -24.17 -18.25 -2.29
C ILE A 75 -25.22 -17.35 -2.93
N VAL A 76 -26.04 -17.92 -3.82
CA VAL A 76 -27.19 -17.24 -4.44
C VAL A 76 -28.05 -16.56 -3.37
N GLY A 77 -28.42 -15.30 -3.60
CA GLY A 77 -29.17 -14.46 -2.66
C GLY A 77 -28.33 -13.76 -1.60
N SER A 78 -27.01 -13.99 -1.56
CA SER A 78 -26.08 -13.32 -0.63
C SER A 78 -24.67 -13.18 -1.22
N LYS A 79 -24.60 -13.05 -2.55
CA LYS A 79 -23.32 -12.83 -3.23
C LYS A 79 -22.74 -11.46 -2.88
N TYR A 80 -21.41 -11.41 -2.81
CA TYR A 80 -20.67 -10.20 -2.50
C TYR A 80 -19.32 -10.16 -3.20
N VAL A 81 -18.74 -8.97 -3.28
CA VAL A 81 -17.35 -8.73 -3.67
C VAL A 81 -16.58 -8.10 -2.52
N ILE A 82 -15.33 -8.50 -2.32
CA ILE A 82 -14.41 -7.83 -1.38
C ILE A 82 -13.70 -6.72 -2.15
N LYS A 83 -14.04 -5.47 -1.87
CA LYS A 83 -13.46 -4.28 -2.52
C LYS A 83 -12.07 -3.95 -1.96
N GLY A 84 -11.82 -4.31 -0.71
CA GLY A 84 -10.59 -4.03 0.01
C GLY A 84 -10.72 -4.39 1.48
N TRP A 85 -9.80 -3.87 2.28
CA TRP A 85 -9.73 -4.08 3.72
C TRP A 85 -9.51 -2.75 4.43
N ILE A 86 -10.17 -2.58 5.58
CA ILE A 86 -9.98 -1.44 6.47
C ILE A 86 -9.32 -1.87 7.78
N CYS A 87 -8.32 -1.12 8.22
CA CYS A 87 -7.67 -1.33 9.50
C CYS A 87 -8.58 -0.80 10.62
N VAL A 88 -9.15 -1.68 11.44
CA VAL A 88 -10.05 -1.31 12.55
C VAL A 88 -9.31 -1.12 13.88
N SER A 89 -8.06 -1.58 13.97
CA SER A 89 -7.19 -1.39 15.11
C SER A 89 -5.73 -1.31 14.65
N ALA A 90 -5.02 -0.26 15.06
CA ALA A 90 -3.63 -0.01 14.66
C ALA A 90 -2.68 -1.14 15.14
N GLY A 91 -1.57 -1.34 14.43
CA GLY A 91 -0.53 -2.28 14.84
C GLY A 91 0.40 -2.70 13.72
N THR A 92 1.14 -3.79 13.97
CA THR A 92 2.07 -4.39 13.00
C THR A 92 1.70 -5.86 12.79
N PRO A 93 0.68 -6.19 11.97
CA PRO A 93 0.05 -5.36 10.92
C PRO A 93 -1.25 -4.62 11.26
N GLY A 94 -1.72 -4.66 12.51
CA GLY A 94 -3.06 -4.16 12.88
C GLY A 94 -4.15 -5.20 12.63
N THR A 95 -5.40 -4.85 12.91
CA THR A 95 -6.57 -5.72 12.70
C THR A 95 -7.36 -5.26 11.49
N TRP A 96 -7.62 -6.17 10.55
CA TRP A 96 -8.24 -5.86 9.26
C TRP A 96 -9.60 -6.51 9.09
N VAL A 97 -10.53 -5.80 8.48
CA VAL A 97 -11.88 -6.28 8.15
C VAL A 97 -12.14 -6.10 6.66
N ASP A 98 -12.83 -7.07 6.05
CA ASP A 98 -13.25 -7.00 4.64
C ASP A 98 -14.28 -5.88 4.42
N ASP A 99 -14.00 -4.99 3.47
CA ASP A 99 -15.00 -4.07 2.89
C ASP A 99 -15.77 -4.78 1.78
N ARG A 100 -16.90 -5.38 2.17
CA ARG A 100 -17.76 -6.16 1.26
C ARG A 100 -18.87 -5.29 0.66
N ALA A 101 -19.11 -5.45 -0.64
CA ALA A 101 -20.33 -4.96 -1.29
C ALA A 101 -21.19 -6.14 -1.75
N LEU A 102 -22.47 -6.13 -1.39
CA LEU A 102 -23.45 -7.07 -1.93
C LEU A 102 -23.67 -6.79 -3.43
N THR A 103 -23.76 -7.85 -4.23
CA THR A 103 -23.94 -7.75 -5.69
C THR A 103 -25.39 -7.82 -6.15
N GLY A 104 -26.31 -8.17 -5.24
CA GLY A 104 -27.76 -8.16 -5.50
C GLY A 104 -28.31 -9.39 -6.22
N ASN A 105 -27.57 -10.51 -6.24
CA ASN A 105 -27.93 -11.79 -6.86
C ASN A 105 -27.74 -12.99 -5.91
#